data_AF-A0A2K3MET8-F1
#
_entry.id   AF-A0A2K3MET8-F1
#
_cell.length_a   1.000
_cell.length_b   1.000
_cell.length_c   1.000
_cell.angle_alpha   90.00
_cell.angle_beta   90.00
_cell.angle_gamma   90.00
#
_symmetry.space_group_name_H-M   'P 1'
#
loop_
_entity.id
_entity.type
_entity.pdbx_description
1 polymer ?
#
loop_
_entity_poly.entity_id
_entity_poly.type
_entity_poly.pdbx_seq_one_letter_code
_entity_poly.pdbx_strand_id
1 'polypeptide(L)'
;RLARVPQMIKDIAKVLTGAEDLPVFLRKDFVRLLNIINRKMLRSDDFLLRKQALNRIEMLIRMMGSNLNTYVPKLMVLLLHAVGKESLQMEGLSVLHFFIKQLAKVSPSSIKHIISQVFASLLPFLERDKENPSIHLDKVVKILEELVFKNRVILKQHISEFPPLPSIPALVQVNQEIEDARGTMALKDQLRDVVDGLNHENLNVRYMVACELRKLLNLRWKDITDLITAEVGSDLDVLSSLITSLLRGCAEESRTAVGQQLKLVCADCLGALGAVDPAKVKGFSCQRFKIQCSDDDLIFELIHKHLARAFRSAPDTGIQDSAALAIQELLSLLVVRRHWMRMLQLRSGLPMVVTR
;
A
#
# COMPACT_ATOMS: atom_id res chain seq x y z
N ARG A 1 -32.20 13.70 16.86
CA ARG A 1 -30.82 14.12 17.24
C ARG A 1 -30.66 14.32 18.76
N LEU A 2 -31.64 14.94 19.45
CA LEU A 2 -31.60 15.15 20.92
C LEU A 2 -31.60 13.87 21.77
N ALA A 3 -32.29 12.79 21.36
CA ALA A 3 -32.30 11.52 22.10
C ALA A 3 -30.95 10.75 22.12
N ARG A 4 -30.00 11.10 21.25
CA ARG A 4 -28.66 10.46 21.22
C ARG A 4 -27.67 11.09 22.20
N VAL A 5 -27.90 12.35 22.60
CA VAL A 5 -26.98 13.08 23.50
C VAL A 5 -26.93 12.44 24.89
N PRO A 6 -28.07 12.06 25.53
CA PRO A 6 -28.04 11.35 26.82
C PRO A 6 -27.30 10.01 26.75
N GLN A 7 -27.44 9.26 25.65
CA GLN A 7 -26.75 7.98 25.49
C GLN A 7 -25.24 8.17 25.33
N MET A 8 -24.82 9.16 24.54
CA MET A 8 -23.40 9.48 24.36
C MET A 8 -22.75 9.94 25.67
N ILE A 9 -23.46 10.72 26.49
CA ILE A 9 -23.00 11.12 27.83
C ILE A 9 -22.84 9.90 28.75
N LYS A 10 -23.78 8.95 28.72
CA LYS A 10 -23.69 7.69 29.47
C LYS A 10 -22.48 6.86 29.03
N ASP A 11 -22.24 6.77 27.73
CA ASP A 11 -21.11 6.00 27.19
C ASP A 11 -19.77 6.68 27.55
N ILE A 12 -19.69 8.02 27.51
CA ILE A 12 -18.53 8.77 28.01
C ILE A 12 -18.31 8.53 29.51
N ALA A 13 -19.38 8.54 30.32
CA ALA A 13 -19.27 8.29 31.75
C ALA A 13 -18.70 6.89 32.03
N LYS A 14 -19.08 5.86 31.25
CA LYS A 14 -18.49 4.51 31.36
C LYS A 14 -16.99 4.49 31.06
N VAL A 15 -16.54 5.26 30.09
CA VAL A 15 -15.10 5.39 29.78
C VAL A 15 -14.36 6.06 30.94
N LEU A 16 -14.92 7.14 31.49
CA LEU A 16 -14.31 7.87 32.61
C LEU A 16 -14.27 7.05 33.91
N THR A 17 -15.24 6.16 34.13
CA THR A 17 -15.27 5.25 35.28
C THR A 17 -14.49 3.95 35.06
N GLY A 18 -13.87 3.76 33.89
CA GLY A 18 -13.08 2.56 33.55
C GLY A 18 -13.92 1.33 33.20
N ALA A 19 -15.24 1.48 33.03
CA ALA A 19 -16.15 0.40 32.66
C ALA A 19 -16.11 0.05 31.16
N GLU A 20 -15.60 0.94 30.32
CA GLU A 20 -15.39 0.72 28.88
C GLU A 20 -14.04 1.31 28.45
N ASP A 21 -13.29 0.60 27.62
CA ASP A 21 -11.99 1.05 27.14
C ASP A 21 -12.13 2.16 26.09
N LEU A 22 -11.33 3.22 26.19
CA LEU A 22 -11.41 4.41 25.32
C LEU A 22 -11.28 4.07 23.82
N PRO A 23 -10.33 3.21 23.38
CA PRO A 23 -10.28 2.67 22.02
C PRO A 23 -11.58 2.04 21.52
N VAL A 24 -12.31 1.32 22.37
CA VAL A 24 -13.55 0.63 22.00
C VAL A 24 -14.67 1.63 21.76
N PHE A 25 -14.79 2.62 22.66
CA PHE A 25 -15.71 3.73 22.52
C PHE A 25 -15.45 4.52 21.22
N LEU A 26 -14.20 4.91 20.97
CA LEU A 26 -13.83 5.71 19.80
C LEU A 26 -14.02 4.98 18.47
N ARG A 27 -13.93 3.64 18.45
CA ARG A 27 -14.01 2.82 17.23
C ARG A 27 -15.21 3.17 16.34
N LYS A 28 -16.37 3.49 16.94
CA LYS A 28 -17.63 3.79 16.25
C LYS A 28 -17.58 5.11 15.48
N ASP A 29 -16.94 6.13 16.04
CA ASP A 29 -16.91 7.49 15.48
C ASP A 29 -15.55 7.86 14.86
N PHE A 30 -14.54 7.01 14.98
CA PHE A 30 -13.16 7.33 14.57
C PHE A 30 -13.07 7.78 13.10
N VAL A 31 -13.63 7.02 12.16
CA VAL A 31 -13.61 7.36 10.72
C VAL A 31 -14.29 8.71 10.49
N ARG A 32 -15.39 8.96 11.20
CA ARG A 32 -16.14 10.22 11.09
C ARG A 32 -15.34 11.40 11.61
N LEU A 33 -14.71 11.27 12.79
CA LEU A 33 -13.83 12.29 13.37
C LEU A 33 -12.65 12.58 12.43
N LEU A 34 -12.03 11.52 11.93
CA LEU A 34 -10.90 11.61 11.01
C LEU A 34 -11.28 12.31 9.70
N ASN A 35 -12.47 12.01 9.15
CA ASN A 35 -12.98 12.69 7.96
C ASN A 35 -13.29 14.19 8.20
N ILE A 36 -13.79 14.55 9.38
CA ILE A 36 -14.02 15.97 9.75
C ILE A 36 -12.68 16.71 9.82
N ILE A 37 -11.66 16.10 10.46
CA ILE A 37 -10.33 16.70 10.59
C ILE A 37 -9.65 16.79 9.23
N ASN A 38 -9.73 15.74 8.42
CA ASN A 38 -9.20 15.71 7.06
C ASN A 38 -9.77 16.84 6.20
N ARG A 39 -11.09 17.07 6.23
CA ARG A 39 -11.70 18.18 5.48
C ARG A 39 -11.11 19.53 5.86
N LYS A 40 -10.78 19.75 7.13
CA LYS A 40 -10.10 20.98 7.59
C LYS A 40 -8.65 21.03 7.10
N MET A 41 -7.93 19.91 7.14
CA MET A 41 -6.56 19.82 6.61
C MET A 41 -6.49 20.07 5.09
N LEU A 42 -7.49 19.61 4.34
CA LEU A 42 -7.52 19.71 2.88
C LEU A 42 -8.02 21.05 2.36
N ARG A 43 -9.03 21.64 3.01
CA ARG A 43 -9.78 22.81 2.49
C ARG A 43 -9.45 24.14 3.16
N SER A 44 -8.68 24.13 4.25
CA SER A 44 -8.31 25.38 4.91
C SER A 44 -7.11 26.01 4.24
N ASP A 45 -7.22 27.29 3.89
CA ASP A 45 -6.10 28.08 3.38
C ASP A 45 -5.10 28.41 4.49
N ASP A 46 -5.54 28.43 5.74
CA ASP A 46 -4.71 28.71 6.91
C ASP A 46 -3.79 27.54 7.25
N PHE A 47 -2.48 27.79 7.19
CA PHE A 47 -1.44 26.85 7.58
C PHE A 47 -1.58 26.39 9.04
N LEU A 48 -1.94 27.28 9.97
CA LEU A 48 -2.08 26.95 11.39
C LEU A 48 -3.22 25.95 11.61
N LEU A 49 -4.35 26.11 10.91
CA LEU A 49 -5.46 25.17 11.00
C LEU A 49 -5.10 23.81 10.40
N ARG A 50 -4.33 23.78 9.31
CA ARG A 50 -3.83 22.53 8.71
C ARG A 50 -2.85 21.80 9.65
N LYS A 51 -1.95 22.54 10.31
CA LYS A 51 -1.06 22.01 11.35
C LYS A 51 -1.81 21.50 12.58
N GLN A 52 -2.81 22.25 13.06
CA GLN A 52 -3.67 21.80 14.16
C GLN A 52 -4.45 20.54 13.80
N ALA A 53 -4.87 20.39 12.53
CA ALA A 53 -5.53 19.16 12.07
C ALA A 53 -4.59 17.95 12.17
N LEU A 54 -3.32 18.08 11.79
CA LEU A 54 -2.32 17.02 11.94
C LEU A 54 -2.06 16.68 13.41
N ASN A 55 -1.95 17.67 14.30
CA ASN A 55 -1.81 17.43 15.74
C ASN A 55 -3.01 16.67 16.31
N ARG A 56 -4.23 16.94 15.82
CA ARG A 56 -5.44 16.20 16.22
C ARG A 56 -5.44 14.77 15.69
N ILE A 57 -4.90 14.55 14.49
CA ILE A 57 -4.70 13.19 13.95
C ILE A 57 -3.71 12.43 14.83
N GLU A 58 -2.60 13.05 15.25
CA GLU A 58 -1.65 12.43 16.17
C GLU A 58 -2.31 12.03 17.50
N MET A 59 -3.11 12.93 18.08
CA MET A 59 -3.86 12.66 19.31
C MET A 59 -4.84 11.49 19.14
N LEU A 60 -5.56 11.45 18.01
CA LEU A 60 -6.44 10.34 17.67
C LEU A 60 -5.68 9.01 17.55
N ILE A 61 -4.52 8.99 16.88
CA ILE A 61 -3.66 7.80 16.79
C ILE A 61 -3.27 7.31 18.19
N ARG A 62 -2.90 8.24 19.08
CA ARG A 62 -2.54 7.92 20.47
C ARG A 62 -3.69 7.28 21.24
N MET A 63 -4.91 7.76 21.05
CA MET A 63 -6.10 7.28 21.77
C MET A 63 -6.63 5.93 21.27
N MET A 64 -6.28 5.49 20.06
CA MET A 64 -6.81 4.24 19.48
C MET A 64 -6.16 2.96 19.99
N GLY A 65 -4.99 3.03 20.61
CA GLY A 65 -4.33 1.87 21.21
C GLY A 65 -4.27 0.66 20.26
N SER A 66 -4.73 -0.51 20.75
CA SER A 66 -4.74 -1.78 20.01
C SER A 66 -5.64 -1.79 18.76
N ASN A 67 -6.63 -0.90 18.68
CA ASN A 67 -7.55 -0.81 17.54
C ASN A 67 -6.96 -0.04 16.34
N LEU A 68 -5.72 0.46 16.45
CA LEU A 68 -5.07 1.26 15.40
C LEU A 68 -4.94 0.49 14.06
N ASN A 69 -4.73 -0.83 14.12
CA ASN A 69 -4.55 -1.70 12.94
C ASN A 69 -5.72 -1.60 11.94
N THR A 70 -6.94 -1.36 12.42
CA THR A 70 -8.17 -1.28 11.62
C THR A 70 -8.18 -0.05 10.71
N TYR A 71 -7.44 1.00 11.07
CA TYR A 71 -7.49 2.30 10.41
C TYR A 71 -6.23 2.64 9.62
N VAL A 72 -5.30 1.68 9.52
CA VAL A 72 -4.02 1.85 8.82
C VAL A 72 -4.20 2.40 7.39
N PRO A 73 -5.07 1.85 6.52
CA PRO A 73 -5.21 2.36 5.15
C PRO A 73 -5.65 3.83 5.09
N LYS A 74 -6.57 4.24 5.98
CA LYS A 74 -7.09 5.61 6.01
C LYS A 74 -6.06 6.59 6.52
N LEU A 75 -5.33 6.22 7.59
CA LEU A 75 -4.26 7.03 8.15
C LEU A 75 -3.09 7.17 7.17
N MET A 76 -2.72 6.10 6.46
CA MET A 76 -1.66 6.15 5.45
C MET A 76 -1.96 7.16 4.34
N VAL A 77 -3.16 7.11 3.74
CA VAL A 77 -3.52 8.06 2.68
C VAL A 77 -3.49 9.51 3.19
N LEU A 78 -3.98 9.76 4.41
CA LEU A 78 -3.96 11.09 5.03
C LEU A 78 -2.55 11.62 5.28
N LEU A 79 -1.70 10.79 5.89
CA LEU A 79 -0.37 11.18 6.30
C LEU A 79 0.54 11.34 5.08
N LEU A 80 0.45 10.45 4.10
CA LEU A 80 1.22 10.56 2.87
C LEU A 80 0.78 11.74 2.02
N HIS A 81 -0.51 12.09 2.04
CA HIS A 81 -0.98 13.33 1.43
C HIS A 81 -0.37 14.57 2.11
N ALA A 82 -0.24 14.56 3.43
CA ALA A 82 0.42 15.65 4.16
C ALA A 82 1.93 15.70 3.85
N VAL A 83 2.61 14.55 3.79
CA VAL A 83 4.03 14.43 3.39
C VAL A 83 4.26 14.90 1.95
N GLY A 84 3.30 14.67 1.05
CA GLY A 84 3.39 15.14 -0.35
C GLY A 84 3.21 16.66 -0.51
N LYS A 85 2.62 17.36 0.47
CA LYS A 85 2.37 18.80 0.40
C LYS A 85 3.54 19.59 0.99
N GLU A 86 4.24 20.37 0.16
CA GLU A 86 5.39 21.21 0.57
C GLU A 86 5.16 22.00 1.86
N SER A 87 4.02 22.69 1.98
CA SER A 87 3.68 23.46 3.19
C SER A 87 3.54 22.64 4.48
N LEU A 88 3.37 21.31 4.42
CA LEU A 88 3.08 20.45 5.58
C LEU A 88 4.10 19.31 5.75
N GLN A 89 5.20 19.28 4.98
CA GLN A 89 6.07 18.11 4.93
C GLN A 89 6.66 17.76 6.30
N MET A 90 7.14 18.74 7.06
CA MET A 90 7.72 18.48 8.39
C MET A 90 6.70 17.94 9.39
N GLU A 91 5.53 18.56 9.47
CA GLU A 91 4.43 18.11 10.32
C GLU A 91 3.97 16.71 9.88
N GLY A 92 3.81 16.48 8.58
CA GLY A 92 3.42 15.20 7.98
C GLY A 92 4.42 14.08 8.31
N LEU A 93 5.72 14.31 8.10
CA LEU A 93 6.79 13.37 8.45
C LEU A 93 6.84 13.11 9.96
N SER A 94 6.56 14.12 10.78
CA SER A 94 6.52 13.97 12.24
C SER A 94 5.37 13.08 12.71
N VAL A 95 4.16 13.31 12.22
CA VAL A 95 3.00 12.47 12.55
C VAL A 95 3.13 11.08 11.91
N LEU A 96 3.70 10.95 10.71
CA LEU A 96 4.00 9.66 10.09
C LEU A 96 4.97 8.83 10.93
N HIS A 97 6.06 9.43 11.39
CA HIS A 97 7.00 8.76 12.29
C HIS A 97 6.31 8.34 13.60
N PHE A 98 5.49 9.22 14.20
CA PHE A 98 4.72 8.87 15.39
C PHE A 98 3.76 7.68 15.13
N PHE A 99 3.04 7.71 14.01
CA PHE A 99 2.16 6.63 13.59
C PHE A 99 2.89 5.30 13.44
N ILE A 100 4.04 5.27 12.76
CA ILE A 100 4.87 4.07 12.58
C ILE A 100 5.31 3.53 13.94
N LYS A 101 5.79 4.39 14.85
CA LYS A 101 6.18 4.01 16.21
C LYS A 101 5.03 3.39 16.99
N GLN A 102 3.83 3.97 16.90
CA GLN A 102 2.67 3.44 17.59
C GLN A 102 2.20 2.13 16.98
N LEU A 103 2.18 2.03 15.65
CA LEU A 103 1.80 0.81 14.95
C LEU A 103 2.76 -0.35 15.26
N ALA A 104 4.07 -0.09 15.25
CA ALA A 104 5.09 -1.09 15.59
C ALA A 104 4.93 -1.61 17.03
N LYS A 105 4.47 -0.78 17.97
CA LYS A 105 4.20 -1.21 19.36
C LYS A 105 2.95 -2.05 19.49
N VAL A 106 1.84 -1.63 18.86
CA VAL A 106 0.52 -2.25 19.09
C VAL A 106 0.21 -3.39 18.13
N SER A 107 0.79 -3.37 16.93
CA SER A 107 0.56 -4.38 15.89
C SER A 107 1.76 -4.43 14.94
N PRO A 108 2.90 -5.02 15.37
CA PRO A 108 4.11 -5.13 14.54
C PRO A 108 3.83 -5.78 13.18
N SER A 109 2.96 -6.80 13.13
CA SER A 109 2.57 -7.50 11.92
C SER A 109 1.89 -6.61 10.88
N SER A 110 1.37 -5.44 11.27
CA SER A 110 0.74 -4.49 10.34
C SER A 110 1.76 -3.61 9.61
N ILE A 111 3.02 -3.53 10.08
CA ILE A 111 4.08 -2.75 9.42
C ILE A 111 4.33 -3.23 7.99
N LYS A 112 4.24 -4.54 7.76
CA LYS A 112 4.43 -5.15 6.43
C LYS A 112 3.50 -4.56 5.36
N HIS A 113 2.32 -4.06 5.76
CA HIS A 113 1.35 -3.50 4.82
C HIS A 113 1.64 -2.06 4.43
N ILE A 114 2.52 -1.36 5.14
CA ILE A 114 2.81 0.06 4.92
C ILE A 114 4.24 0.32 4.51
N ILE A 115 5.17 -0.59 4.82
CA ILE A 115 6.61 -0.31 4.75
C ILE A 115 7.04 0.12 3.35
N SER A 116 6.67 -0.64 2.32
CA SER A 116 7.03 -0.37 0.92
C SER A 116 6.44 0.96 0.43
N GLN A 117 5.21 1.26 0.85
CA GLN A 117 4.55 2.54 0.53
C GLN A 117 5.22 3.73 1.25
N VAL A 118 5.62 3.58 2.51
CA VAL A 118 6.36 4.62 3.23
C VAL A 118 7.70 4.86 2.56
N PHE A 119 8.48 3.81 2.29
CA PHE A 119 9.76 3.92 1.57
C PHE A 119 9.62 4.69 0.26
N ALA A 120 8.64 4.31 -0.54
CA ALA A 120 8.38 4.96 -1.81
C ALA A 120 8.02 6.45 -1.66
N SER A 121 7.30 6.82 -0.60
CA SER A 121 6.97 8.22 -0.32
C SER A 121 8.16 9.05 0.20
N LEU A 122 9.17 8.40 0.78
CA LEU A 122 10.36 9.06 1.33
C LEU A 122 11.46 9.25 0.29
N LEU A 123 11.48 8.44 -0.77
CA LEU A 123 12.51 8.48 -1.81
C LEU A 123 12.66 9.86 -2.48
N PRO A 124 11.59 10.61 -2.83
CA PRO A 124 11.72 11.94 -3.43
C PRO A 124 12.44 12.97 -2.55
N PHE A 125 12.51 12.74 -1.23
CA PHE A 125 13.29 13.58 -0.33
C PHE A 125 14.79 13.24 -0.44
N LEU A 126 15.11 11.96 -0.58
CA LEU A 126 16.48 11.48 -0.68
C LEU A 126 17.13 11.76 -2.05
N GLU A 127 16.33 11.78 -3.11
CA GLU A 127 16.81 12.07 -4.47
C GLU A 127 17.14 13.55 -4.65
N ARG A 128 16.32 14.46 -4.09
CA ARG A 128 16.59 15.91 -4.08
C ARG A 128 17.86 16.27 -3.32
N ASP A 129 18.23 15.45 -2.33
CA ASP A 129 19.40 15.67 -1.48
C ASP A 129 20.74 15.36 -2.14
N LYS A 130 20.75 14.77 -3.34
CA LYS A 130 21.97 14.66 -4.13
C LYS A 130 22.53 16.02 -4.55
N GLU A 131 21.66 17.04 -4.62
CA GLU A 131 21.99 18.36 -5.15
C GLU A 131 21.97 19.47 -4.08
N ASN A 132 21.12 19.35 -3.04
CA ASN A 132 21.11 20.26 -1.88
C ASN A 132 20.53 19.55 -0.63
N PRO A 133 21.13 19.64 0.57
CA PRO A 133 20.62 18.97 1.75
C PRO A 133 19.23 19.50 2.15
N SER A 134 18.21 18.65 2.06
CA SER A 134 16.86 18.94 2.52
C SER A 134 16.87 19.13 4.02
N ILE A 135 16.15 20.17 4.46
CA ILE A 135 15.80 20.40 5.86
C ILE A 135 15.06 19.21 6.49
N HIS A 136 14.56 18.26 5.67
CA HIS A 136 13.81 17.08 6.11
C HIS A 136 14.69 15.82 6.27
N LEU A 137 15.94 15.82 5.80
CA LEU A 137 16.79 14.62 5.70
C LEU A 137 16.92 13.87 7.03
N ASP A 138 17.28 14.57 8.11
CA ASP A 138 17.40 13.97 9.45
C ASP A 138 16.11 13.24 9.87
N LYS A 139 14.95 13.82 9.57
CA LYS A 139 13.67 13.22 9.90
C LYS A 139 13.37 11.99 9.05
N VAL A 140 13.68 12.05 7.75
CA VAL A 140 13.50 10.95 6.81
C VAL A 140 14.39 9.77 7.21
N VAL A 141 15.67 10.01 7.49
CA VAL A 141 16.63 9.01 7.96
C VAL A 141 16.09 8.32 9.21
N LYS A 142 15.65 9.08 10.22
CA LYS A 142 15.06 8.51 11.45
C LYS A 142 13.84 7.63 11.20
N ILE A 143 13.02 7.92 10.20
CA ILE A 143 11.88 7.06 9.84
C ILE A 143 12.39 5.76 9.21
N LEU A 144 13.37 5.83 8.32
CA LEU A 144 13.96 4.66 7.68
C LEU A 144 14.66 3.76 8.70
N GLU A 145 15.43 4.33 9.62
CA GLU A 145 16.06 3.60 10.73
C GLU A 145 15.01 2.89 11.61
N GLU A 146 13.90 3.56 11.94
CA GLU A 146 12.81 2.95 12.71
C GLU A 146 12.19 1.76 11.95
N LEU A 147 11.99 1.89 10.63
CA LEU A 147 11.44 0.82 9.81
C LEU A 147 12.41 -0.35 9.66
N VAL A 148 13.69 -0.08 9.39
CA VAL A 148 14.71 -1.07 9.08
C VAL A 148 15.22 -1.78 10.33
N PHE A 149 15.65 -1.04 11.35
CA PHE A 149 16.30 -1.64 12.51
C PHE A 149 15.34 -2.33 13.47
N LYS A 150 14.10 -1.85 13.61
CA LYS A 150 13.13 -2.45 14.54
C LYS A 150 12.26 -3.52 13.93
N ASN A 151 12.26 -3.66 12.61
CA ASN A 151 11.43 -4.63 11.91
C ASN A 151 12.25 -5.57 11.02
N ARG A 152 13.48 -5.92 11.41
CA ARG A 152 14.41 -6.77 10.63
C ARG A 152 13.76 -8.05 10.07
N VAL A 153 12.90 -8.71 10.85
CA VAL A 153 12.18 -9.91 10.39
C VAL A 153 11.21 -9.59 9.25
N ILE A 154 10.43 -8.52 9.39
CA ILE A 154 9.47 -8.06 8.37
C ILE A 154 10.21 -7.56 7.14
N LEU A 155 11.29 -6.80 7.36
CA LEU A 155 12.21 -6.33 6.32
C LEU A 155 12.70 -7.51 5.48
N LYS A 156 13.26 -8.55 6.11
CA LYS A 156 13.77 -9.73 5.40
C LYS A 156 12.69 -10.46 4.60
N GLN A 157 11.45 -10.50 5.11
CA GLN A 157 10.32 -11.14 4.41
C GLN A 157 9.83 -10.34 3.19
N HIS A 158 10.04 -9.03 3.16
CA HIS A 158 9.52 -8.14 2.11
C HIS A 158 10.63 -7.41 1.36
N ILE A 159 11.89 -7.84 1.51
CA ILE A 159 13.08 -7.13 1.02
C ILE A 159 13.06 -6.91 -0.50
N SER A 160 12.37 -7.79 -1.22
CA SER A 160 12.12 -7.72 -2.67
C SER A 160 11.39 -6.43 -3.08
N GLU A 161 10.57 -5.86 -2.21
CA GLU A 161 9.79 -4.64 -2.48
C GLU A 161 10.57 -3.34 -2.20
N PHE A 162 11.78 -3.45 -1.64
CA PHE A 162 12.55 -2.29 -1.23
C PHE A 162 13.45 -1.85 -2.38
N PRO A 163 13.55 -0.54 -2.65
CA PRO A 163 14.60 -0.04 -3.54
C PRO A 163 15.96 -0.10 -2.82
N PRO A 164 17.09 -0.08 -3.55
CA PRO A 164 18.30 0.46 -2.96
C PRO A 164 18.11 1.96 -2.73
N LEU A 165 18.53 2.44 -1.56
CA LEU A 165 18.50 3.88 -1.27
C LEU A 165 19.74 4.55 -1.87
N PRO A 166 19.73 5.88 -2.10
CA PRO A 166 20.91 6.58 -2.56
C PRO A 166 22.09 6.43 -1.59
N SER A 167 23.29 6.35 -2.15
CA SER A 167 24.56 6.28 -1.39
C SER A 167 24.94 7.66 -0.84
N ILE A 168 24.26 8.08 0.22
CA ILE A 168 24.57 9.30 0.98
C ILE A 168 25.10 8.95 2.37
N PRO A 169 25.98 9.78 2.97
CA PRO A 169 26.58 9.49 4.28
C PRO A 169 25.55 9.20 5.38
N ALA A 170 24.40 9.90 5.36
CA ALA A 170 23.35 9.73 6.35
C ALA A 170 22.61 8.38 6.27
N LEU A 171 22.73 7.65 5.15
CA LEU A 171 22.04 6.37 4.94
C LEU A 171 22.97 5.15 4.99
N VAL A 172 24.26 5.32 5.31
CA VAL A 172 25.23 4.21 5.29
C VAL A 172 24.76 3.01 6.11
N GLN A 173 24.29 3.24 7.34
CA GLN A 173 23.82 2.15 8.21
C GLN A 173 22.52 1.51 7.71
N VAL A 174 21.60 2.32 7.18
CA VAL A 174 20.33 1.84 6.63
C VAL A 174 20.58 1.01 5.37
N ASN A 175 21.45 1.48 4.48
CA ASN A 175 21.86 0.76 3.28
C ASN A 175 22.53 -0.55 3.63
N GLN A 176 23.46 -0.55 4.60
CA GLN A 176 24.12 -1.79 5.03
C GLN A 176 23.11 -2.84 5.49
N GLU A 177 22.14 -2.44 6.33
CA GLU A 177 21.14 -3.39 6.84
C GLU A 177 20.18 -3.89 5.74
N ILE A 178 19.85 -3.05 4.76
CA ILE A 178 19.07 -3.48 3.59
C ILE A 178 19.86 -4.49 2.75
N GLU A 179 21.14 -4.23 2.50
CA GLU A 179 22.00 -5.14 1.74
C GLU A 179 22.26 -6.46 2.50
N ASP A 180 22.47 -6.40 3.82
CA ASP A 180 22.59 -7.58 4.68
C ASP A 180 21.30 -8.43 4.67
N ALA A 181 20.15 -7.77 4.64
CA ALA A 181 18.84 -8.44 4.56
C ALA A 181 18.61 -9.09 3.19
N ARG A 182 19.09 -8.47 2.09
CA ARG A 182 19.09 -9.08 0.75
C ARG A 182 20.01 -10.28 0.67
N GLY A 183 21.20 -10.16 1.25
CA GLY A 183 22.26 -11.16 1.14
C GLY A 183 22.69 -11.42 -0.30
N THR A 184 23.44 -12.50 -0.52
CA THR A 184 23.82 -12.93 -1.88
C THR A 184 22.67 -13.70 -2.51
N MET A 185 22.05 -13.12 -3.53
CA MET A 185 20.96 -13.76 -4.28
C MET A 185 21.43 -14.19 -5.67
N ALA A 186 20.99 -15.38 -6.09
CA ALA A 186 21.15 -15.81 -7.48
C ALA A 186 20.32 -14.89 -8.40
N LEU A 187 20.79 -14.68 -9.64
CA LEU A 187 20.11 -13.81 -10.62
C LEU A 187 18.63 -14.17 -10.79
N LYS A 188 18.31 -15.46 -10.84
CA LYS A 188 16.95 -15.98 -10.95
C LYS A 188 16.03 -15.53 -9.80
N ASP A 189 16.56 -15.52 -8.58
CA ASP A 189 15.78 -15.10 -7.41
C ASP A 189 15.59 -13.58 -7.42
N GLN A 190 16.62 -12.82 -7.83
CA GLN A 190 16.48 -11.38 -8.04
C GLN A 190 15.42 -11.05 -9.11
N LEU A 191 15.37 -11.80 -10.21
CA LEU A 191 14.36 -11.59 -11.25
C LEU A 191 12.94 -11.96 -10.76
N ARG A 192 12.80 -12.96 -9.89
CA ARG A 192 11.51 -13.28 -9.25
C ARG A 192 11.04 -12.15 -8.33
N ASP A 193 11.94 -11.62 -7.51
CA ASP A 193 11.66 -10.47 -6.66
C ASP A 193 11.23 -9.24 -7.47
N VAL A 194 11.89 -9.00 -8.61
CA VAL A 194 11.50 -7.95 -9.55
C VAL A 194 10.10 -8.18 -10.11
N VAL A 195 9.76 -9.41 -10.49
CA VAL A 195 8.41 -9.76 -10.96
C VAL A 195 7.36 -9.44 -9.90
N ASP A 196 7.61 -9.83 -8.66
CA ASP A 196 6.69 -9.57 -7.54
C ASP A 196 6.54 -8.06 -7.31
N GLY A 197 7.64 -7.32 -7.30
CA GLY A 197 7.65 -5.86 -7.14
C GLY A 197 6.97 -5.10 -8.28
N LEU A 198 7.14 -5.53 -9.54
CA LEU A 198 6.45 -4.96 -10.71
C LEU A 198 4.94 -5.19 -10.70
N ASN A 199 4.46 -6.20 -9.96
CA ASN A 199 3.05 -6.51 -9.78
C ASN A 199 2.44 -5.93 -8.48
N HIS A 200 3.24 -5.18 -7.71
CA HIS A 200 2.80 -4.58 -6.46
C HIS A 200 1.62 -3.59 -6.66
N GLU A 201 0.73 -3.47 -5.66
CA GLU A 201 -0.48 -2.62 -5.76
C GLU A 201 -0.15 -1.11 -5.83
N ASN A 202 0.96 -0.70 -5.23
CA ASN A 202 1.42 0.69 -5.21
C ASN A 202 2.26 1.02 -6.45
N LEU A 203 1.83 2.03 -7.20
CA LEU A 203 2.48 2.49 -8.43
C LEU A 203 3.91 2.98 -8.20
N ASN A 204 4.21 3.61 -7.07
CA ASN A 204 5.56 4.09 -6.77
C ASN A 204 6.51 2.91 -6.54
N VAL A 205 6.06 1.86 -5.84
CA VAL A 205 6.86 0.64 -5.64
C VAL A 205 7.17 0.00 -6.99
N ARG A 206 6.17 -0.14 -7.87
CA ARG A 206 6.37 -0.66 -9.23
C ARG A 206 7.38 0.17 -10.02
N TYR A 207 7.29 1.50 -9.96
CA TYR A 207 8.22 2.41 -10.61
C TYR A 207 9.65 2.21 -10.12
N MET A 208 9.84 2.10 -8.80
CA MET A 208 11.14 1.91 -8.19
C MET A 208 11.77 0.57 -8.56
N VAL A 209 10.98 -0.51 -8.55
CA VAL A 209 11.43 -1.84 -8.96
C VAL A 209 11.80 -1.86 -10.45
N ALA A 210 11.05 -1.17 -11.31
CA ALA A 210 11.40 -1.01 -12.72
C ALA A 210 12.72 -0.24 -12.91
N CYS A 211 12.93 0.83 -12.16
CA CYS A 211 14.20 1.58 -12.16
C CYS A 211 15.37 0.70 -11.74
N GLU A 212 15.18 -0.19 -10.77
CA GLU A 212 16.22 -1.09 -10.31
C GLU A 212 16.51 -2.21 -11.30
N LEU A 213 15.47 -2.80 -11.88
CA LEU A 213 15.62 -3.75 -12.98
C LEU A 213 16.42 -3.15 -14.14
N ARG A 214 16.17 -1.88 -14.51
CA ARG A 214 16.96 -1.22 -15.57
C ARG A 214 18.46 -1.20 -15.24
N LYS A 215 18.84 -0.95 -13.98
CA LYS A 215 20.24 -1.01 -13.56
C LYS A 215 20.77 -2.44 -13.61
N LEU A 216 20.00 -3.41 -13.11
CA LEU A 216 20.37 -4.83 -13.13
C LEU A 216 20.60 -5.33 -14.56
N LEU A 217 19.72 -4.97 -15.50
CA LEU A 217 19.83 -5.29 -16.92
C LEU A 217 21.13 -4.74 -17.51
N ASN A 218 21.49 -3.51 -17.19
CA ASN A 218 22.73 -2.89 -17.68
C ASN A 218 23.98 -3.53 -17.04
N LEU A 219 23.94 -3.88 -15.76
CA LEU A 219 25.08 -4.43 -15.03
C LEU A 219 25.35 -5.92 -15.36
N ARG A 220 24.29 -6.71 -15.55
CA ARG A 220 24.33 -8.17 -15.69
C ARG A 220 23.84 -8.64 -17.06
N TRP A 221 23.97 -7.80 -18.09
CA TRP A 221 23.37 -8.03 -19.41
C TRP A 221 23.77 -9.38 -20.04
N LYS A 222 25.03 -9.80 -19.87
CA LYS A 222 25.56 -11.07 -20.40
C LYS A 222 24.83 -12.25 -19.78
N ASP A 223 24.80 -12.31 -18.45
CA ASP A 223 24.15 -13.39 -17.71
C ASP A 223 22.65 -13.49 -18.04
N ILE A 224 21.99 -12.34 -18.30
CA ILE A 224 20.59 -12.29 -18.69
C ILE A 224 20.39 -12.77 -20.14
N THR A 225 21.33 -12.46 -21.03
CA THR A 225 21.29 -12.93 -22.42
C THR A 225 21.54 -14.44 -22.49
N ASP A 226 22.45 -14.96 -21.66
CA ASP A 226 22.68 -16.39 -21.50
C ASP A 226 21.40 -17.09 -20.97
N LEU A 227 20.69 -16.45 -20.04
CA LEU A 227 19.40 -16.93 -19.53
C LEU A 227 18.32 -16.98 -20.63
N ILE A 228 18.26 -15.97 -21.50
CA ILE A 228 17.30 -15.89 -22.62
C ILE A 228 17.61 -16.94 -23.70
N THR A 229 18.89 -17.18 -23.96
CA THR A 229 19.33 -18.10 -25.02
C THR A 229 19.31 -19.57 -24.59
N ALA A 230 19.33 -19.86 -23.28
CA ALA A 230 19.19 -21.21 -22.75
C ALA A 230 17.94 -21.96 -23.30
N GLU A 231 18.07 -23.27 -23.49
CA GLU A 231 17.06 -24.05 -24.24
C GLU A 231 15.95 -24.65 -23.36
N VAL A 232 16.16 -24.92 -22.06
CA VAL A 232 15.12 -25.51 -21.18
C VAL A 232 15.37 -25.17 -19.70
N GLY A 233 14.34 -24.75 -18.97
CA GLY A 233 14.38 -24.67 -17.50
C GLY A 233 13.26 -23.85 -16.86
N SER A 234 13.15 -23.93 -15.53
CA SER A 234 12.27 -23.05 -14.71
C SER A 234 12.67 -21.56 -14.76
N ASP A 235 13.78 -21.24 -15.41
CA ASP A 235 14.24 -19.87 -15.71
C ASP A 235 13.37 -19.18 -16.75
N LEU A 236 12.82 -19.97 -17.69
CA LEU A 236 11.95 -19.48 -18.75
C LEU A 236 10.59 -18.99 -18.22
N ASP A 237 10.15 -19.55 -17.09
CA ASP A 237 8.95 -19.12 -16.39
C ASP A 237 9.13 -17.74 -15.75
N VAL A 238 10.31 -17.51 -15.16
CA VAL A 238 10.65 -16.21 -14.56
C VAL A 238 10.77 -15.15 -15.65
N LEU A 239 11.44 -15.46 -16.76
CA LEU A 239 11.55 -14.57 -17.90
C LEU A 239 10.17 -14.24 -18.50
N SER A 240 9.32 -15.23 -18.71
CA SER A 240 7.96 -15.03 -19.21
C SER A 240 7.14 -14.14 -18.27
N SER A 241 7.26 -14.34 -16.96
CA SER A 241 6.59 -13.52 -15.93
C SER A 241 7.13 -12.09 -15.91
N LEU A 242 8.44 -11.91 -16.11
CA LEU A 242 9.10 -10.60 -16.21
C LEU A 242 8.60 -9.81 -17.42
N ILE A 243 8.62 -10.42 -18.60
CA ILE A 243 8.11 -9.81 -19.84
C ILE A 243 6.63 -9.43 -19.66
N THR A 244 5.82 -10.33 -19.09
CA THR A 244 4.40 -10.07 -18.79
C THR A 244 4.22 -8.85 -17.88
N SER A 245 5.03 -8.76 -16.82
CA SER A 245 4.94 -7.70 -15.82
C SER A 245 5.40 -6.35 -16.39
N LEU A 246 6.42 -6.36 -17.25
CA LEU A 246 6.89 -5.19 -17.97
C LEU A 246 5.87 -4.68 -18.99
N LEU A 247 5.27 -5.58 -19.78
CA LEU A 247 4.19 -5.21 -20.71
C LEU A 247 2.98 -4.62 -19.98
N ARG A 248 2.62 -5.16 -18.82
CA ARG A 248 1.60 -4.57 -17.93
C ARG A 248 2.02 -3.18 -17.41
N GLY A 249 3.30 -2.98 -17.12
CA GLY A 249 3.89 -1.67 -16.80
C GLY A 249 3.75 -0.66 -17.93
N CYS A 250 4.01 -1.06 -19.17
CA CYS A 250 3.83 -0.22 -20.36
C CYS A 250 2.34 0.10 -20.63
N ALA A 251 1.45 -0.83 -20.31
CA ALA A 251 0.00 -0.65 -20.42
C ALA A 251 -0.63 0.10 -19.22
N GLU A 252 0.17 0.71 -18.35
CA GLU A 252 -0.33 1.44 -17.18
C GLU A 252 -1.24 2.61 -17.57
N GLU A 253 -2.50 2.53 -17.14
CA GLU A 253 -3.56 3.49 -17.48
C GLU A 253 -3.51 4.76 -16.62
N SER A 254 -2.79 4.73 -15.48
CA SER A 254 -2.62 5.88 -14.61
C SER A 254 -2.04 7.08 -15.36
N ARG A 255 -2.74 8.21 -15.26
CA ARG A 255 -2.33 9.50 -15.87
C ARG A 255 -1.43 10.34 -14.96
N THR A 256 -1.02 9.80 -13.83
CA THR A 256 -0.09 10.47 -12.90
C THR A 256 1.32 10.58 -13.51
N ALA A 257 2.12 11.54 -13.04
CA ALA A 257 3.51 11.69 -13.47
C ALA A 257 4.31 10.39 -13.28
N VAL A 258 4.17 9.75 -12.11
CA VAL A 258 4.82 8.46 -11.79
C VAL A 258 4.33 7.34 -12.72
N GLY A 259 3.04 7.32 -13.06
CA GLY A 259 2.51 6.35 -14.04
C GLY A 259 3.09 6.52 -15.44
N GLN A 260 3.29 7.76 -15.88
CA GLN A 260 3.98 8.03 -17.15
C GLN A 260 5.44 7.62 -17.11
N GLN A 261 6.15 7.91 -16.01
CA GLN A 261 7.54 7.50 -15.83
C GLN A 261 7.68 5.98 -15.78
N LEU A 262 6.77 5.27 -15.08
CA LEU A 262 6.75 3.81 -15.05
C LEU A 262 6.63 3.22 -16.45
N LYS A 263 5.75 3.75 -17.30
CA LYS A 263 5.62 3.29 -18.70
C LYS A 263 6.93 3.39 -19.47
N LEU A 264 7.61 4.52 -19.35
CA LEU A 264 8.90 4.76 -20.02
C LEU A 264 9.96 3.79 -19.51
N VAL A 265 10.11 3.66 -18.19
CA VAL A 265 11.14 2.76 -17.61
C VAL A 265 10.86 1.29 -17.93
N CYS A 266 9.60 0.86 -17.94
CA CYS A 266 9.25 -0.49 -18.38
C CYS A 266 9.56 -0.71 -19.87
N ALA A 267 9.32 0.29 -20.72
CA ALA A 267 9.69 0.22 -22.13
C ALA A 267 11.22 0.17 -22.32
N ASP A 268 11.98 0.95 -21.55
CA ASP A 268 13.45 0.89 -21.54
C ASP A 268 13.93 -0.51 -21.14
N CYS A 269 13.33 -1.13 -20.11
CA CYS A 269 13.70 -2.47 -19.67
C CYS A 269 13.39 -3.53 -20.73
N LEU A 270 12.25 -3.43 -21.43
CA LEU A 270 11.95 -4.30 -22.58
C LEU A 270 12.96 -4.10 -23.72
N GLY A 271 13.34 -2.85 -24.00
CA GLY A 271 14.39 -2.55 -24.97
C GLY A 271 15.74 -3.16 -24.59
N ALA A 272 16.10 -3.11 -23.31
CA ALA A 272 17.34 -3.68 -22.80
C ALA A 272 17.34 -5.22 -22.78
N LEU A 273 16.19 -5.87 -22.60
CA LEU A 273 16.06 -7.33 -22.79
C LEU A 273 16.28 -7.75 -24.24
N GLY A 274 15.99 -6.88 -25.19
CA GLY A 274 16.18 -7.13 -26.62
C GLY A 274 15.17 -8.12 -27.20
N ALA A 275 15.51 -8.68 -28.36
CA ALA A 275 14.66 -9.62 -29.07
C ALA A 275 14.66 -11.00 -28.38
N VAL A 276 13.54 -11.35 -27.75
CA VAL A 276 13.29 -12.68 -27.18
C VAL A 276 12.47 -13.50 -28.17
N ASP A 277 12.88 -14.75 -28.41
CA ASP A 277 12.13 -15.69 -29.25
C ASP A 277 10.72 -15.92 -28.66
N PRO A 278 9.63 -15.57 -29.38
CA PRO A 278 8.27 -15.76 -28.90
C PRO A 278 7.93 -17.22 -28.58
N ALA A 279 8.58 -18.20 -29.24
CA ALA A 279 8.38 -19.62 -28.94
C ALA A 279 8.85 -20.00 -27.54
N LYS A 280 9.76 -19.21 -26.94
CA LYS A 280 10.29 -19.39 -25.59
C LYS A 280 9.47 -18.64 -24.53
N VAL A 281 8.51 -17.81 -24.90
CA VAL A 281 7.69 -17.06 -23.94
C VAL A 281 6.35 -17.77 -23.76
N LYS A 282 6.01 -18.15 -22.52
CA LYS A 282 4.69 -18.71 -22.23
C LYS A 282 3.61 -17.66 -22.54
N GLY A 283 2.56 -18.11 -23.24
CA GLY A 283 1.45 -17.24 -23.65
C GLY A 283 0.81 -16.50 -22.47
N PHE A 284 0.52 -15.22 -22.68
CA PHE A 284 -0.12 -14.38 -21.68
C PHE A 284 -1.58 -14.82 -21.48
N SER A 285 -1.94 -15.28 -20.28
CA SER A 285 -3.36 -15.47 -19.95
C SER A 285 -4.00 -14.11 -19.73
N CYS A 286 -4.56 -13.53 -20.80
CA CYS A 286 -5.50 -12.43 -20.65
C CYS A 286 -6.82 -13.02 -20.13
N GLN A 287 -6.95 -13.12 -18.80
CA GLN A 287 -8.23 -13.44 -18.17
C GLN A 287 -9.19 -12.27 -18.41
N ARG A 288 -9.82 -12.24 -19.59
CA ARG A 288 -10.97 -11.39 -19.82
C ARG A 288 -12.06 -11.81 -18.84
N PHE A 289 -12.71 -10.83 -18.23
CA PHE A 289 -13.81 -11.07 -17.31
C PHE A 289 -14.85 -11.98 -18.00
N LYS A 290 -15.16 -13.13 -17.37
CA LYS A 290 -16.21 -14.02 -17.86
C LYS A 290 -17.55 -13.33 -17.59
N ILE A 291 -18.16 -12.78 -18.64
CA ILE A 291 -19.47 -12.10 -18.55
C ILE A 291 -20.54 -13.04 -17.94
N GLN A 292 -20.37 -14.35 -18.10
CA GLN A 292 -21.21 -15.36 -17.46
C GLN A 292 -20.62 -15.76 -16.09
N CYS A 293 -21.06 -15.09 -15.03
CA CYS A 293 -20.82 -15.47 -13.64
C CYS A 293 -22.07 -15.17 -12.80
N SER A 294 -22.17 -15.77 -11.62
CA SER A 294 -23.25 -15.41 -10.69
C SER A 294 -23.03 -13.99 -10.14
N ASP A 295 -24.09 -13.34 -9.67
CA ASP A 295 -23.96 -12.03 -9.03
C ASP A 295 -23.02 -12.07 -7.81
N ASP A 296 -23.02 -13.17 -7.05
CA ASP A 296 -22.18 -13.31 -5.86
C ASP A 296 -20.70 -13.46 -6.26
N ASP A 297 -20.41 -14.21 -7.33
CA ASP A 297 -19.07 -14.30 -7.92
C ASP A 297 -18.60 -12.96 -8.47
N LEU A 298 -19.49 -12.23 -9.17
CA LEU A 298 -19.22 -10.89 -9.67
C LEU A 298 -18.87 -9.92 -8.53
N ILE A 299 -19.67 -9.93 -7.45
CA ILE A 299 -19.42 -9.07 -6.28
C ILE A 299 -18.09 -9.43 -5.63
N PHE A 300 -17.82 -10.72 -5.43
CA PHE A 300 -16.57 -11.19 -4.84
C PHE A 300 -15.36 -10.77 -5.68
N GLU A 301 -15.41 -10.99 -6.99
CA GLU A 301 -14.36 -10.60 -7.93
C GLU A 301 -14.16 -9.08 -7.97
N LEU A 302 -15.24 -8.29 -7.99
CA LEU A 302 -15.17 -6.83 -7.99
C LEU A 302 -14.54 -6.28 -6.71
N ILE A 303 -14.92 -6.82 -5.55
CA ILE A 303 -14.33 -6.42 -4.27
C ILE A 303 -12.87 -6.86 -4.21
N HIS A 304 -12.60 -8.14 -4.45
CA HIS A 304 -11.28 -8.74 -4.21
C HIS A 304 -10.23 -8.30 -5.23
N LYS A 305 -10.56 -8.27 -6.53
CA LYS A 305 -9.60 -7.97 -7.60
C LYS A 305 -9.49 -6.49 -7.94
N HIS A 306 -10.50 -5.68 -7.64
CA HIS A 306 -10.53 -4.26 -8.04
C HIS A 306 -10.64 -3.30 -6.85
N LEU A 307 -11.76 -3.32 -6.11
CA LEU A 307 -12.04 -2.28 -5.12
C LEU A 307 -11.12 -2.34 -3.90
N ALA A 308 -10.76 -3.53 -3.41
CA ALA A 308 -9.84 -3.68 -2.28
C ALA A 308 -8.44 -3.11 -2.59
N ARG A 309 -7.99 -3.27 -3.84
CA ARG A 309 -6.73 -2.67 -4.33
C ARG A 309 -6.88 -1.16 -4.43
N ALA A 310 -7.94 -0.68 -5.09
CA ALA A 310 -8.22 0.75 -5.23
C ALA A 310 -8.32 1.48 -3.88
N PHE A 311 -8.91 0.84 -2.87
CA PHE A 311 -9.00 1.35 -1.51
C PHE A 311 -7.64 1.44 -0.80
N ARG A 312 -6.79 0.42 -0.96
CA ARG A 312 -5.45 0.35 -0.33
C ARG A 312 -4.43 1.27 -1.02
N SER A 313 -4.50 1.39 -2.33
CA SER A 313 -3.57 2.17 -3.16
C SER A 313 -4.09 3.57 -3.54
N ALA A 314 -5.17 4.04 -2.91
CA ALA A 314 -5.78 5.33 -3.24
C ALA A 314 -4.77 6.48 -3.07
N PRO A 315 -4.64 7.39 -4.06
CA PRO A 315 -3.72 8.52 -3.96
C PRO A 315 -4.26 9.63 -3.05
N ASP A 316 -5.57 9.69 -2.86
CA ASP A 316 -6.25 10.67 -2.01
C ASP A 316 -7.45 10.06 -1.29
N THR A 317 -7.91 10.78 -0.27
CA THR A 317 -9.01 10.31 0.59
C THR A 317 -10.37 10.25 -0.09
N GLY A 318 -10.60 11.03 -1.16
CA GLY A 318 -11.86 11.03 -1.89
C GLY A 318 -12.04 9.75 -2.71
N ILE A 319 -10.99 9.33 -3.43
CA ILE A 319 -10.98 8.04 -4.13
C ILE A 319 -11.11 6.90 -3.12
N GLN A 320 -10.38 6.97 -2.00
CA GLN A 320 -10.47 5.96 -0.95
C GLN A 320 -11.88 5.85 -0.36
N ASP A 321 -12.53 6.98 -0.05
CA ASP A 321 -13.90 7.00 0.49
C ASP A 321 -14.92 6.49 -0.53
N SER A 322 -14.73 6.79 -1.81
CA SER A 322 -15.58 6.28 -2.90
C SER A 322 -15.46 4.77 -3.04
N ALA A 323 -14.24 4.23 -3.00
CA ALA A 323 -13.99 2.79 -3.01
C ALA A 323 -14.58 2.11 -1.75
N ALA A 324 -14.43 2.72 -0.58
CA ALA A 324 -15.00 2.20 0.66
C ALA A 324 -16.54 2.13 0.60
N LEU A 325 -17.18 3.18 0.08
CA LEU A 325 -18.63 3.22 -0.10
C LEU A 325 -19.08 2.12 -1.08
N ALA A 326 -18.41 1.99 -2.24
CA ALA A 326 -18.72 0.93 -3.20
C ALA A 326 -18.61 -0.47 -2.57
N ILE A 327 -17.54 -0.74 -1.79
CA ILE A 327 -17.39 -2.01 -1.05
C ILE A 327 -18.54 -2.20 -0.06
N GLN A 328 -18.91 -1.17 0.69
CA GLN A 328 -20.00 -1.23 1.69
C GLN A 328 -21.35 -1.53 1.05
N GLU A 329 -21.69 -0.89 -0.06
CA GLU A 329 -22.95 -1.12 -0.78
C GLU A 329 -23.00 -2.55 -1.35
N LEU A 330 -21.92 -3.03 -1.96
CA LEU A 330 -21.84 -4.40 -2.47
C LEU A 330 -21.97 -5.45 -1.37
N LEU A 331 -21.32 -5.25 -0.22
CA LEU A 331 -21.48 -6.13 0.94
C LEU A 331 -22.91 -6.09 1.50
N SER A 332 -23.56 -4.93 1.46
CA SER A 332 -24.95 -4.77 1.90
C SER A 332 -25.91 -5.57 1.01
N LEU A 333 -25.69 -5.59 -0.31
CA LEU A 333 -26.48 -6.42 -1.23
C LEU A 333 -26.40 -7.91 -0.87
N LEU A 334 -25.21 -8.43 -0.53
CA LEU A 334 -25.03 -9.82 -0.11
C LEU A 334 -25.76 -10.13 1.21
N VAL A 335 -25.67 -9.23 2.20
CA VAL A 335 -26.33 -9.40 3.50
C VAL A 335 -27.86 -9.39 3.34
N VAL A 336 -28.38 -8.43 2.57
CA VAL A 336 -29.82 -8.33 2.27
C VAL A 336 -30.30 -9.60 1.55
N ARG A 337 -29.58 -10.06 0.52
CA ARG A 337 -29.93 -11.31 -0.19
C ARG A 337 -29.96 -12.54 0.72
N ARG A 338 -28.96 -12.70 1.59
CA ARG A 338 -28.96 -13.79 2.59
C ARG A 338 -30.17 -13.70 3.53
N HIS A 339 -30.57 -12.49 3.91
CA HIS A 339 -31.76 -12.29 4.75
C HIS A 339 -33.05 -12.64 4.00
N TRP A 340 -33.18 -12.24 2.72
CA TRP A 340 -34.34 -12.59 1.89
C TRP A 340 -34.42 -14.10 1.60
N MET A 341 -33.29 -14.75 1.29
CA MET A 341 -33.25 -16.21 1.12
C MET A 341 -33.66 -16.94 2.39
N ARG A 342 -33.19 -16.49 3.56
CA ARG A 342 -33.64 -17.04 4.86
C ARG A 342 -35.14 -16.84 5.09
N MET A 343 -35.69 -15.66 4.74
CA MET A 343 -37.13 -15.41 4.87
C MET A 343 -37.98 -16.24 3.88
N LEU A 344 -37.49 -16.44 2.65
CA LEU A 344 -38.12 -17.30 1.65
C LEU A 344 -38.10 -18.76 2.08
N GLN A 345 -36.99 -19.24 2.64
CA GLN A 345 -36.85 -20.60 3.19
C GLN A 345 -37.74 -20.83 4.43
N LEU A 346 -37.84 -19.84 5.32
CA LEU A 346 -38.76 -19.89 6.46
C LEU A 346 -40.25 -19.90 6.03
N ARG A 347 -40.56 -19.34 4.86
CA ARG A 347 -41.92 -19.36 4.28
C ARG A 347 -42.21 -20.60 3.44
N SER A 348 -41.21 -21.27 2.88
CA SER A 348 -41.38 -22.43 1.98
C SER A 348 -41.24 -23.80 2.66
N GLY A 349 -40.83 -23.86 3.92
CA GLY A 349 -40.80 -25.10 4.71
C GLY A 349 -39.77 -26.16 4.27
N LEU A 350 -38.82 -25.80 3.40
CA LEU A 350 -37.79 -26.71 2.89
C LEU A 350 -36.54 -26.74 3.81
N PRO A 351 -35.94 -27.93 4.08
CA PRO A 351 -34.80 -28.05 4.99
C PRO A 351 -33.50 -27.50 4.40
N MET A 352 -32.58 -27.08 5.29
CA MET A 352 -31.26 -26.54 4.94
C MET A 352 -30.44 -27.53 4.10
N VAL A 353 -30.24 -27.22 2.82
CA VAL A 353 -29.08 -27.73 2.07
C VAL A 353 -27.96 -26.74 2.30
N VAL A 354 -27.06 -27.05 3.23
CA VAL A 354 -25.79 -26.35 3.38
C VAL A 354 -24.90 -26.79 2.22
N THR A 355 -24.89 -26.04 1.12
CA THR A 355 -23.77 -26.10 0.17
C THR A 355 -22.60 -25.34 0.78
N ARG A 356 -21.49 -26.06 0.98
CA ARG A 356 -20.22 -25.59 1.51
C ARG A 356 -19.66 -24.39 0.75
#